data_AF-A0A522QG20-F1
#
_entry.id   AF-A0A522QG20-F1
#
_cell.length_a   1.000
_cell.length_b   1.000
_cell.length_c   1.000
_cell.angle_alpha   90.00
_cell.angle_beta   90.00
_cell.angle_gamma   90.00
#
_symmetry.space_group_name_H-M   'P 1'
#
loop_
_entity.id
_entity.type
_entity.pdbx_description
1 polymer ?
#
loop_
_entity_poly.entity_id
_entity_poly.type
_entity_poly.pdbx_seq_one_letter_code
_entity_poly.pdbx_strand_id
1 'polypeptide(L)'
;MARDRRERAAPDWGLVIGVGALVGIGLVMIFSASSVSGYAEHRDTAYFLKRQLMWLALSLPPALLAYRIDYRLLKRWTPWLLGLAIFSLAAVLLPHVGTVVGGARRWFSLGP
;
A
#
# COMPACT_ATOMS: atom_id res chain seq x y z
N MET A 1 7.00 -12.04 -40.13
CA MET A 1 6.28 -12.46 -38.92
C MET A 1 6.77 -11.59 -37.76
N ALA A 2 6.35 -10.33 -37.73
CA ALA A 2 5.12 -9.86 -37.09
C ALA A 2 5.22 -9.84 -35.55
N ARG A 3 5.60 -8.64 -35.06
CA ARG A 3 5.04 -7.99 -33.87
C ARG A 3 5.55 -8.44 -32.49
N ASP A 4 6.71 -7.93 -32.07
CA ASP A 4 6.93 -7.65 -30.64
C ASP A 4 7.95 -6.52 -30.39
N ARG A 5 7.87 -5.46 -31.19
CA ARG A 5 8.31 -4.13 -30.72
C ARG A 5 7.26 -3.71 -29.70
N ARG A 6 7.37 -4.21 -28.47
CA ARG A 6 6.72 -3.59 -27.31
C ARG A 6 7.35 -2.22 -27.16
N GLU A 7 6.87 -1.29 -27.96
CA GLU A 7 6.92 0.13 -27.65
C GLU A 7 6.57 0.23 -26.16
N ARG A 8 7.38 0.98 -25.43
CA ARG A 8 7.14 1.29 -24.02
C ARG A 8 5.74 1.89 -23.97
N ALA A 9 4.72 1.05 -23.71
CA ALA A 9 3.35 1.49 -23.73
C ALA A 9 3.28 2.65 -22.75
N ALA A 10 2.96 3.83 -23.28
CA ALA A 10 2.83 5.01 -22.44
C ALA A 10 1.91 4.65 -21.26
N PRO A 11 2.19 5.15 -20.04
CA PRO A 11 1.33 4.85 -18.91
C PRO A 11 -0.12 5.11 -19.28
N ASP A 12 -1.01 4.16 -18.97
CA ASP A 12 -2.44 4.30 -19.23
C ASP A 12 -2.99 5.46 -18.40
N TRP A 13 -2.98 6.67 -18.97
CA TRP A 13 -3.35 7.90 -18.26
C TRP A 13 -4.75 7.84 -17.68
N GLY A 14 -5.68 7.12 -18.32
CA GLY A 14 -7.01 6.87 -17.78
C GLY A 14 -6.98 6.12 -16.44
N LEU A 15 -6.11 5.11 -16.30
CA LEU A 15 -5.96 4.37 -15.04
C LEU A 15 -5.28 5.25 -13.97
N VAL A 16 -4.26 6.01 -14.33
CA VAL A 16 -3.56 6.90 -13.39
C VAL A 16 -4.51 7.97 -12.85
N ILE A 17 -5.28 8.61 -13.73
CA ILE A 17 -6.29 9.62 -13.34
C ILE A 17 -7.39 8.97 -12.51
N GLY A 18 -7.89 7.80 -12.90
CA GLY A 18 -8.93 7.08 -12.16
C GLY A 18 -8.51 6.72 -10.74
N VAL A 19 -7.29 6.18 -10.57
CA VAL A 19 -6.72 5.88 -9.25
C VAL A 19 -6.51 7.16 -8.45
N GLY A 20 -5.98 8.22 -9.06
CA GLY A 20 -5.80 9.53 -8.41
C GLY A 20 -7.12 10.13 -7.91
N ALA A 21 -8.19 10.04 -8.70
CA ALA A 21 -9.52 10.49 -8.30
C ALA A 21 -10.07 9.67 -7.12
N LEU A 22 -9.89 8.35 -7.15
CA LEU A 22 -10.33 7.46 -6.08
C LEU A 22 -9.59 7.76 -4.76
N VAL A 23 -8.28 8.02 -4.83
CA VAL A 23 -7.48 8.46 -3.68
C VAL A 23 -7.96 9.81 -3.16
N GLY A 24 -8.25 10.77 -4.03
CA GLY A 24 -8.79 12.08 -3.66
C GLY A 24 -10.12 11.97 -2.92
N ILE A 25 -11.05 11.17 -3.44
CA ILE A 25 -12.35 10.90 -2.79
C ILE A 25 -12.13 10.24 -1.42
N GLY A 26 -11.21 9.28 -1.33
CA GLY A 26 -10.86 8.61 -0.07
C GLY A 26 -10.30 9.58 0.98
N LEU A 27 -9.45 10.53 0.58
CA LEU A 27 -8.92 11.57 1.47
C LEU A 27 -10.04 12.48 2.02
N VAL A 28 -10.99 12.88 1.17
CA VAL A 28 -12.17 13.66 1.59
C VAL A 28 -13.02 12.86 2.57
N MET A 29 -13.24 11.56 2.31
CA MET A 29 -14.03 10.69 3.19
C MET A 29 -13.37 10.49 4.55
N ILE A 30 -12.05 10.30 4.61
CA ILE A 30 -11.30 10.17 5.87
C ILE A 30 -11.39 11.47 6.66
N PHE A 31 -11.21 12.62 6.01
CA PHE A 31 -11.35 13.92 6.66
C PHE A 31 -12.76 14.11 7.24
N SER A 32 -13.80 13.75 6.48
CA SER A 32 -15.19 13.81 6.93
C SER A 32 -15.45 12.91 8.14
N ALA A 33 -15.09 11.63 8.05
CA ALA A 33 -15.35 10.63 9.10
C ALA A 33 -14.50 10.82 10.37
N SER A 34 -13.27 11.32 10.25
CA SER A 34 -12.36 11.54 11.39
C SER A 34 -12.45 12.94 11.99
N SER A 35 -13.22 13.87 11.39
CA SER A 35 -13.36 15.23 11.92
C SER A 35 -13.91 15.25 13.35
N VAL A 36 -14.82 14.34 13.68
CA VAL A 36 -15.44 14.22 15.01
C VAL A 36 -14.52 13.50 16.01
N SER A 37 -13.84 12.43 15.58
CA SER A 37 -12.98 11.60 16.43
C SER A 37 -11.60 12.24 16.70
N GLY A 38 -11.02 12.92 15.71
CA GLY A 38 -9.71 13.60 15.84
C GLY A 38 -9.76 14.81 16.77
N TYR A 39 -10.90 15.50 16.85
CA TYR A 39 -11.09 16.59 17.80
C TYR A 39 -11.25 16.09 19.24
N ALA A 40 -11.96 14.97 19.43
CA ALA A 40 -12.26 14.40 20.75
C ALA A 40 -11.04 13.77 21.43
N GLU A 41 -10.11 13.16 20.68
CA GLU A 41 -9.08 12.29 21.24
C GLU A 41 -7.65 12.85 21.07
N HIS A 42 -7.40 13.71 20.07
CA HIS A 42 -6.05 14.21 19.73
C HIS A 42 -5.95 15.74 19.64
N ARG A 43 -7.06 16.48 19.83
CA ARG A 43 -7.18 17.94 19.64
C ARG A 43 -6.73 18.46 18.25
N ASP A 44 -6.62 17.57 17.26
CA ASP A 44 -6.25 17.90 15.89
C ASP A 44 -7.15 17.13 14.92
N THR A 45 -8.08 17.85 14.28
CA THR A 45 -9.02 17.29 13.29
C THR A 45 -8.30 16.72 12.06
N ALA A 46 -7.05 17.13 11.82
CA ALA A 46 -6.26 16.71 10.67
C ALA A 46 -5.31 15.55 10.99
N TYR A 47 -5.30 14.98 12.19
CA TYR A 47 -4.35 13.92 12.56
C TYR A 47 -4.41 12.69 11.61
N PHE A 48 -5.62 12.18 11.35
CA PHE A 48 -5.81 11.04 10.44
C PHE A 48 -5.51 11.41 8.98
N LEU A 49 -5.79 12.65 8.57
CA LEU A 49 -5.46 13.15 7.24
C LEU A 49 -3.94 13.25 7.04
N LYS A 50 -3.21 13.82 8.01
CA LYS A 50 -1.75 13.91 8.00
C LYS A 50 -1.12 12.52 7.90
N ARG A 51 -1.61 11.56 8.69
CA ARG A 51 -1.13 10.17 8.62
C ARG A 51 -1.41 9.55 7.25
N GLN A 52 -2.60 9.73 6.70
CA GLN A 52 -2.93 9.23 5.36
C GLN A 52 -2.04 9.85 4.28
N LEU A 53 -1.76 11.15 4.36
CA LEU A 53 -0.84 11.85 3.46
C LEU A 53 0.60 11.37 3.61
N MET A 54 1.07 11.10 4.84
CA MET A 54 2.40 10.52 5.07
C MET A 54 2.52 9.13 4.44
N TRP A 55 1.52 8.26 4.62
CA TRP A 55 1.51 6.94 3.96
C TRP A 55 1.42 7.05 2.45
N LEU A 56 0.61 7.98 1.92
CA LEU A 56 0.54 8.26 0.49
C LEU A 56 1.92 8.67 -0.05
N ALA A 57 2.57 9.63 0.61
CA ALA A 57 3.91 10.08 0.25
C ALA A 57 4.95 8.95 0.33
N LEU A 58 4.88 8.12 1.38
CA LEU A 58 5.78 6.97 1.57
C LEU A 58 5.57 5.88 0.51
N SER A 59 4.36 5.74 -0.03
CA SER A 59 4.04 4.76 -1.08
C SER A 59 4.46 5.19 -2.50
N LEU A 60 4.70 6.49 -2.74
CA LEU A 60 5.10 6.99 -4.06
C LEU A 60 6.45 6.41 -4.54
N PRO A 61 7.54 6.40 -3.74
CA PRO A 61 8.81 5.82 -4.16
C PRO A 61 8.73 4.34 -4.58
N PRO A 62 8.13 3.41 -3.80
CA PRO A 62 8.03 2.02 -4.23
C PRO A 62 7.09 1.84 -5.44
N ALA A 63 6.04 2.67 -5.60
CA ALA A 63 5.19 2.65 -6.80
C ALA A 63 5.98 3.04 -8.06
N LEU A 64 6.79 4.08 -7.99
CA LEU A 64 7.67 4.51 -9.09
C LEU A 64 8.75 3.47 -9.39
N LEU A 65 9.32 2.85 -8.36
CA LEU A 65 10.30 1.78 -8.53
C LEU A 65 9.68 0.57 -9.22
N ALA A 66 8.50 0.13 -8.77
CA ALA A 66 7.75 -0.97 -9.37
C ALA A 66 7.41 -0.71 -10.84
N TYR A 67 7.04 0.53 -11.19
CA TYR A 67 6.81 0.94 -12.58
C TYR A 67 8.07 0.82 -13.47
N ARG A 68 9.26 0.98 -12.90
CA ARG A 68 10.53 0.88 -13.63
C ARG A 68 11.09 -0.54 -13.73
N ILE A 69 10.61 -1.49 -12.92
CA ILE A 69 11.10 -2.87 -12.91
C ILE A 69 10.52 -3.65 -14.10
N ASP A 70 11.39 -4.30 -14.89
CA ASP A 70 10.94 -5.19 -15.98
C ASP A 70 10.19 -6.39 -15.39
N TYR A 71 9.01 -6.67 -15.94
CA TYR A 71 8.19 -7.85 -15.61
C TYR A 71 8.98 -9.18 -15.72
N ARG A 72 9.98 -9.26 -16.61
CA ARG A 72 10.87 -10.43 -16.72
C ARG A 72 11.71 -10.65 -15.48
N LEU A 73 12.20 -9.57 -14.86
CA LEU A 73 12.93 -9.65 -13.60
C LEU A 73 11.97 -10.12 -12.50
N LEU A 74 10.77 -9.54 -12.44
CA LEU A 74 9.75 -9.94 -11.45
C LEU A 74 9.39 -11.43 -11.56
N LYS A 75 9.29 -11.98 -12.78
CA LYS A 75 9.02 -13.41 -13.02
C LYS A 75 10.12 -14.31 -12.44
N ARG A 76 11.38 -13.92 -12.54
CA ARG A 76 12.52 -14.68 -11.97
C ARG A 76 12.54 -14.65 -10.45
N TRP A 77 12.07 -13.56 -9.84
CA TRP A 77 11.99 -13.40 -8.38
C TRP A 77 10.70 -13.95 -7.77
N THR A 78 9.70 -14.31 -8.60
CA THR A 78 8.41 -14.86 -8.16
C THR A 78 8.52 -16.03 -7.17
N PRO A 79 9.35 -17.08 -7.38
CA PRO A 79 9.44 -18.18 -6.40
C PRO A 79 10.02 -17.72 -5.06
N TRP A 80 10.94 -16.76 -5.05
CA TRP A 80 11.50 -16.17 -3.83
C TRP A 80 10.46 -15.32 -3.09
N LEU A 81 9.71 -14.48 -3.81
CA LEU A 81 8.62 -13.69 -3.24
C LEU A 81 7.50 -14.58 -2.67
N LEU A 82 7.18 -15.69 -3.33
CA LEU A 82 6.23 -16.66 -2.84
C LEU A 82 6.74 -17.34 -1.55
N GLY A 83 8.00 -17.76 -1.54
CA GLY A 83 8.64 -18.32 -0.33
C GLY A 83 8.60 -17.32 0.83
N LEU A 84 8.89 -16.04 0.57
CA LEU A 84 8.80 -14.97 1.56
C LEU A 84 7.37 -14.77 2.07
N ALA A 85 6.36 -14.84 1.19
CA ALA A 85 4.96 -14.71 1.59
C ALA A 85 4.50 -15.87 2.48
N ILE A 86 4.85 -17.11 2.13
CA ILE A 86 4.56 -18.30 2.94
C ILE A 86 5.30 -18.22 4.28
N PHE A 87 6.57 -17.81 4.26
CA PHE A 87 7.35 -17.61 5.47
C PHE A 87 6.72 -16.53 6.37
N SER A 88 6.27 -15.41 5.79
CA SER A 88 5.58 -14.35 6.52
C SER A 88 4.26 -14.86 7.13
N LEU A 89 3.49 -15.65 6.39
CA LEU A 89 2.29 -16.29 6.94
C LEU A 89 2.61 -17.15 8.16
N ALA A 90 3.66 -17.97 8.09
CA ALA A 90 4.11 -18.77 9.23
C ALA A 90 4.64 -17.88 10.38
N ALA A 91 5.38 -16.83 10.07
CA ALA A 91 5.97 -15.92 11.05
C ALA A 91 4.90 -15.16 11.85
N VAL A 92 3.74 -14.85 11.27
CA VAL A 92 2.65 -14.16 11.98
C VAL A 92 2.02 -15.02 13.08
N LEU A 93 2.18 -16.36 13.05
CA LEU A 93 1.70 -17.23 14.13
C LEU A 93 2.57 -17.11 15.40
N LEU A 94 3.83 -16.69 15.25
CA LEU A 94 4.76 -16.57 16.38
C LEU A 94 4.25 -15.50 17.37
N PRO A 95 4.05 -15.84 18.65
CA PRO A 95 3.49 -14.94 19.67
C PRO A 95 4.30 -13.67 19.91
N HIS A 96 5.58 -13.66 19.53
CA HIS A 96 6.48 -12.52 19.69
C HIS A 96 6.52 -11.59 18.47
N VAL A 97 5.92 -11.98 17.34
CA VAL A 97 6.04 -11.27 16.05
C VAL A 97 4.66 -10.88 15.50
N GLY A 98 3.66 -11.75 15.65
CA GLY A 98 2.27 -11.47 15.28
C GLY A 98 1.45 -10.90 16.43
N THR A 99 0.79 -9.77 16.20
CA THR A 99 -0.13 -9.17 17.17
C THR A 99 -1.56 -9.67 16.98
N VAL A 100 -2.23 -9.92 18.10
CA VAL A 100 -3.65 -10.31 18.13
C VAL A 100 -4.48 -9.02 18.06
N VAL A 101 -5.19 -8.80 16.95
CA VAL A 101 -6.11 -7.66 16.81
C VAL A 101 -7.48 -8.20 16.43
N GLY A 102 -8.48 -7.97 17.28
CA GLY A 102 -9.85 -8.46 17.09
C GLY A 102 -9.99 -9.99 17.22
N GLY A 103 -9.18 -10.64 18.05
CA GLY A 103 -9.24 -12.08 18.32
C GLY A 103 -8.41 -12.98 17.39
N ALA A 104 -7.75 -12.42 16.37
CA ALA A 104 -6.90 -13.17 15.43
C ALA A 104 -5.51 -12.54 15.26
N ARG A 105 -4.47 -13.38 15.06
CA ARG A 105 -3.10 -12.95 14.72
C ARG A 105 -2.96 -12.80 13.21
N ARG A 106 -2.98 -11.56 12.72
CA ARG A 106 -2.90 -11.24 11.29
C ARG A 106 -2.09 -9.98 10.97
N TRP A 107 -1.50 -9.38 11.99
CA TRP A 107 -0.73 -8.14 11.87
C TRP A 107 0.67 -8.35 12.44
N PHE A 108 1.65 -7.75 11.77
CA PHE A 108 2.98 -7.56 12.32
C PHE A 108 3.03 -6.16 12.92
N SER A 109 3.15 -6.05 14.24
CA SER A 109 3.31 -4.73 14.88
C SER A 109 4.78 -4.35 14.88
N LEU A 110 5.24 -3.87 13.72
CA LEU A 110 6.58 -3.31 13.53
C LEU A 110 6.47 -1.79 13.55
N GLY A 111 6.41 -1.23 14.76
CA GLY A 111 6.23 0.19 15.04
C GLY A 111 5.58 0.43 16.40
N PRO A 112 5.69 1.65 16.97
CA PRO A 112 4.98 2.03 18.19
C PRO A 112 3.46 2.07 18.00
#